data_AF-A0A953PRC7-F1
#
_entry.id   AF-A0A953PRC7-F1
#
_cell.length_a   1.000
_cell.length_b   1.000
_cell.length_c   1.000
_cell.angle_alpha   90.00
_cell.angle_beta   90.00
_cell.angle_gamma   90.00
#
_symmetry.space_group_name_H-M   'P 1'
#
loop_
_entity.id
_entity.type
_entity.pdbx_description
1 polymer ?
#
loop_
_entity_poly.entity_id
_entity_poly.type
_entity_poly.pdbx_seq_one_letter_code
_entity_poly.pdbx_strand_id
1 'polypeptide(L)' 'MGQSGHVLSPHYDDALQAWHDVRHRKMRMTRADVERGALGTLTLTPR' A
#
# COMPACT_ATOMS: atom_id res chain seq x y z
N MET A 1 8.87 -8.21 2.40
CA MET A 1 7.49 -8.46 2.85
C MET A 1 6.68 -7.18 2.62
N GLY A 2 5.51 -7.26 1.98
CA GLY A 2 4.63 -6.14 1.64
C GLY A 2 3.44 -5.99 2.59
N GLN A 3 2.44 -5.18 2.22
CA GLN A 3 1.28 -4.90 3.09
C GLN A 3 0.23 -6.00 3.14
N SER A 4 0.19 -6.91 2.16
CA SER A 4 -0.82 -7.96 2.09
C SER A 4 -0.28 -9.29 2.63
N GLY A 5 -1.08 -9.99 3.43
CA GLY A 5 -0.77 -11.34 3.91
C GLY A 5 -1.20 -12.46 2.96
N HIS A 6 -1.94 -12.14 1.88
CA HIS A 6 -2.43 -13.14 0.93
C HIS A 6 -1.34 -13.51 -0.08
N VAL A 7 -0.99 -14.80 -0.19
CA VAL A 7 0.16 -15.29 -0.98
C VAL A 7 0.07 -14.94 -2.47
N LEU A 8 -1.13 -14.87 -3.05
CA LEU A 8 -1.31 -14.52 -4.45
C LEU A 8 -1.45 -13.00 -4.69
N SER A 9 -1.34 -12.19 -3.64
CA SER A 9 -1.44 -10.74 -3.78
C SER A 9 -0.18 -10.19 -4.44
N PRO A 10 -0.30 -9.27 -5.41
CA PRO A 10 0.87 -8.55 -5.94
C PRO A 10 1.57 -7.69 -4.88
N HIS A 11 0.94 -7.52 -3.71
CA HIS A 11 1.44 -6.75 -2.58
C HIS A 11 1.95 -7.63 -1.42
N TYR A 12 2.18 -8.91 -1.68
CA TYR A 12 2.65 -9.86 -0.68
C TYR A 12 4.12 -9.61 -0.28
N ASP A 13 4.98 -9.31 -1.25
CA ASP A 13 6.43 -9.16 -1.04
C ASP A 13 7.02 -7.91 -1.70
N ASP A 14 6.20 -7.03 -2.30
CA ASP A 14 6.65 -5.89 -3.13
C ASP A 14 7.59 -4.89 -2.41
N ALA A 15 7.62 -4.88 -1.08
CA ALA A 15 8.49 -4.01 -0.28
C ALA A 15 9.79 -4.71 0.15
N LEU A 16 9.97 -5.99 -0.17
CA LEU A 16 11.12 -6.79 0.25
C LEU A 16 12.45 -6.17 -0.21
N GLN A 17 12.54 -5.82 -1.50
CA GLN A 17 13.77 -5.26 -2.04
C GLN A 17 14.10 -3.89 -1.43
N ALA A 18 13.09 -3.01 -1.31
CA ALA A 18 13.28 -1.70 -0.70
C ALA A 18 13.74 -1.82 0.76
N TRP A 19 13.18 -2.77 1.51
CA TRP A 19 13.59 -3.03 2.89
C TRP A 19 15.03 -3.55 2.97
N HIS A 20 15.40 -4.52 2.12
CA HIS A 20 16.77 -5.04 2.03
C HIS A 20 17.79 -3.91 1.77
N ASP A 21 17.41 -2.96 0.93
CA ASP A 21 18.26 -1.82 0.56
C ASP A 21 18.15 -0.64 1.53
N VAL A 22 17.48 -0.80 2.67
CA VAL A 22 17.25 0.26 3.69
C VAL A 22 16.60 1.51 3.10
N ARG A 23 15.74 1.31 2.09
CA ARG A 23 14.98 2.37 1.42
C ARG A 23 13.62 2.56 2.07
N HIS A 24 13.27 3.81 2.32
CA HIS A 24 12.00 4.20 2.94
C HIS A 24 10.95 4.53 1.87
N ARG A 25 9.67 4.25 2.17
CA ARG A 25 8.52 4.72 1.39
C ARG A 25 7.90 5.95 2.08
N LYS A 26 7.47 6.93 1.29
CA LYS A 26 6.81 8.14 1.83
C LYS A 26 5.45 7.79 2.42
N MET A 27 5.25 8.07 3.69
CA MET A 27 3.93 8.04 4.32
C MET A 27 3.13 9.27 3.88
N ARG A 28 1.94 9.04 3.34
CA ARG A 28 1.04 10.11 2.86
C ARG A 28 0.04 10.43 3.96
N MET A 29 0.00 11.69 4.38
CA MET A 29 -0.83 12.13 5.52
C MET A 29 -1.97 13.04 5.10
N THR A 30 -1.88 13.67 3.93
CA THR A 30 -2.95 14.52 3.40
C THR A 30 -3.88 13.71 2.51
N ARG A 31 -5.16 14.06 2.53
CA ARG A 31 -6.18 13.43 1.69
C ARG A 31 -5.82 13.52 0.20
N ALA A 32 -5.40 14.70 -0.26
CA ALA A 32 -5.01 14.91 -1.66
C ALA A 32 -3.84 14.01 -2.09
N ASP A 33 -2.87 13.77 -1.22
CA ASP A 33 -1.76 12.85 -1.52
C ASP A 33 -2.22 11.39 -1.58
N VAL A 34 -3.10 10.99 -0.67
CA VAL A 34 -3.65 9.62 -0.63
C VAL A 34 -4.47 9.35 -1.89
N GLU A 35 -5.40 10.24 -2.22
CA GLU A 35 -6.30 10.10 -3.38
C GLU A 35 -5.52 10.06 -4.70
N ARG A 36 -4.51 10.94 -4.88
CA ARG A 36 -3.73 11.01 -6.12
C ARG A 36 -2.98 9.72 -6.45
N GLY A 37 -2.60 8.94 -5.44
CA GLY A 37 -1.87 7.69 -5.66
C GLY A 37 -2.59 6.47 -5.11
N ALA A 38 -3.93 6.50 -5.07
CA ALA A 38 -4.74 5.35 -4.72
C ALA A 38 -4.75 4.34 -5.87
N LEU A 39 -4.56 3.05 -5.57
CA LEU A 39 -4.68 1.96 -6.54
C LEU A 39 -6.14 1.54 -6.78
N GLY A 40 -7.03 1.91 -5.86
CA GLY A 40 -8.46 1.66 -5.93
C GLY A 40 -9.16 2.35 -4.76
N THR A 41 -10.49 2.44 -4.82
CA THR A 41 -11.31 3.02 -3.75
C THR A 41 -12.51 2.12 -3.50
N LEU A 42 -12.78 1.82 -2.23
CA LEU A 42 -13.93 1.02 -1.79
C LEU A 42 -14.76 1.88 -0.83
N THR A 43 -16.04 2.06 -1.15
CA THR A 43 -17.01 2.69 -0.23
C THR A 43 -17.87 1.60 0.37
N LEU A 44 -17.90 1.53 1.70
CA LEU A 44 -18.78 0.62 2.43
C LEU A 44 -19.99 1.39 2.94
N THR A 45 -21.19 0.93 2.58
CA THR A 45 -22.45 1.47 3.09
C THR A 45 -22.99 0.54 4.17
N PRO A 46 -23.20 1.00 5.41
CA PRO A 46 -23.88 0.22 6.44
C PRO A 46 -25.28 -0.18 5.95
N ARG A 47 -25.76 -1.34 6.40
CA ARG A 47 -27.16 -1.75 6.29
C ARG A 47 -27.85 -1.61 7.64
#